data_AF-A0A2A2TN04-F1
#
_entry.id   AF-A0A2A2TN04-F1
#
_cell.length_a   1.000
_cell.length_b   1.000
_cell.length_c   1.000
_cell.angle_alpha   90.00
_cell.angle_beta   90.00
_cell.angle_gamma   90.00
#
_symmetry.space_group_name_H-M   'P 1'
#
loop_
_entity.id
_entity.type
_entity.pdbx_description
1 polymer ?
#
loop_
_entity_poly.entity_id
_entity_poly.type
_entity_poly.pdbx_seq_one_letter_code
_entity_poly.pdbx_strand_id
1 'polypeptide(L)'
;MVSYASSGSSRGIVVWGISQNAHVSGIGFDGGARSIFKPIILISGDNVTASQQILAADIIPGDKRLNSTQIAALCKKSTVNRAVFHGALNEWFPMPELPNLSGYNRDKREFINGFNPKTKTVENLEQMFNLGEQATTIQPTRETNCNPQLLDCIVDKIISSTEPITYEAIRGHIKRTLPNMAKKELIEVAINNLIESEIIQGDGEQGYTTT
;
A
#
# COMPACT_ATOMS: atom_id res chain seq x y z
N MET A 1 6.89 -12.60 3.25
CA MET A 1 6.33 -12.69 1.88
C MET A 1 5.20 -11.67 1.79
N VAL A 2 5.43 -10.53 1.15
CA VAL A 2 4.38 -9.52 0.96
C VAL A 2 3.51 -9.96 -0.21
N SER A 3 2.27 -10.37 0.09
CA SER A 3 1.28 -10.72 -0.92
C SER A 3 0.62 -9.44 -1.41
N TYR A 4 0.85 -9.07 -2.68
CA TYR A 4 0.12 -7.97 -3.30
C TYR A 4 -1.33 -8.43 -3.55
N ALA A 5 -2.29 -7.89 -2.81
CA ALA A 5 -3.71 -8.13 -3.03
C ALA A 5 -4.29 -7.05 -3.94
N SER A 6 -4.74 -7.43 -5.14
CA SER A 6 -5.46 -6.51 -6.05
C SER A 6 -6.93 -6.44 -5.67
N SER A 7 -7.40 -5.26 -5.25
CA SER A 7 -8.83 -4.97 -5.04
C SER A 7 -9.50 -4.38 -6.30
N GLY A 8 -8.82 -4.45 -7.45
CA GLY A 8 -9.26 -3.84 -8.70
C GLY A 8 -9.35 -2.31 -8.62
N SER A 9 -10.06 -1.69 -9.56
CA SER A 9 -10.27 -0.23 -9.59
C SER A 9 -11.36 0.26 -8.63
N SER A 10 -11.85 -0.58 -7.72
CA SER A 10 -13.05 -0.30 -6.90
C SER A 10 -12.93 0.95 -6.03
N ARG A 11 -11.71 1.30 -5.61
CA ARG A 11 -11.40 2.53 -4.85
C ARG A 11 -10.71 3.61 -5.69
N GLY A 12 -10.49 3.37 -6.98
CA GLY A 12 -9.76 4.29 -7.87
C GLY A 12 -8.28 4.49 -7.51
N ILE A 13 -7.72 3.73 -6.56
CA ILE A 13 -6.32 3.83 -6.15
C ILE A 13 -5.45 3.07 -7.14
N VAL A 14 -4.47 3.76 -7.73
CA VAL A 14 -3.50 3.17 -8.67
C VAL A 14 -2.12 3.20 -8.04
N VAL A 15 -1.53 2.02 -7.84
CA VAL A 15 -0.17 1.86 -7.32
C VAL A 15 0.81 1.74 -8.49
N TRP A 16 1.86 2.55 -8.48
CA TRP A 16 2.93 2.50 -9.46
C TRP A 16 4.21 1.94 -8.83
N GLY A 17 4.72 0.83 -9.36
CA GLY A 17 6.06 0.35 -9.09
C GLY A 17 7.00 0.76 -10.22
N ILE A 18 8.12 1.41 -9.89
CA ILE A 18 9.10 1.86 -10.88
C ILE A 18 10.46 1.27 -10.52
N SER A 19 11.12 0.65 -11.49
CA SER A 19 12.49 0.17 -11.39
C SER A 19 13.28 0.60 -12.62
N GLN A 20 14.54 0.98 -12.40
CA GLN A 20 15.49 1.32 -13.47
C GLN A 20 16.48 0.18 -13.77
N ASN A 21 16.49 -0.88 -12.95
CA ASN A 21 17.50 -1.93 -13.03
C ASN A 21 16.91 -3.25 -13.53
N ALA A 22 17.74 -4.03 -14.22
CA ALA A 22 17.33 -5.25 -14.88
C ALA A 22 17.36 -6.50 -13.98
N HIS A 23 17.79 -6.34 -12.72
CA HIS A 23 17.54 -7.29 -11.63
C HIS A 23 16.10 -7.18 -11.09
N VAL A 24 15.11 -7.36 -11.97
CA VAL A 24 13.68 -7.38 -11.61
C VAL A 24 13.28 -8.63 -10.81
N SER A 25 14.11 -9.67 -10.80
CA SER A 25 13.91 -10.86 -9.96
C SER A 25 13.99 -10.55 -8.46
N GLY A 26 14.83 -9.60 -8.05
CA GLY A 26 14.92 -9.17 -6.65
C GLY A 26 13.77 -8.28 -6.18
N ILE A 27 12.99 -7.71 -7.12
CA ILE A 27 11.89 -6.78 -6.84
C ILE A 27 10.53 -7.53 -6.83
N GLY A 28 10.53 -8.84 -7.10
CA GLY A 28 9.32 -9.67 -7.10
C GLY A 28 8.40 -9.41 -8.30
N PHE A 29 8.91 -8.79 -9.38
CA PHE A 29 8.20 -8.64 -10.64
C PHE A 29 8.44 -9.87 -11.53
N ASP A 30 7.94 -11.01 -11.06
CA ASP A 30 7.98 -12.28 -11.77
C ASP A 30 6.63 -12.56 -12.48
N GLY A 31 6.47 -13.80 -12.97
CA GLY A 31 5.24 -14.23 -13.64
C GLY A 31 3.97 -14.07 -12.80
N GLY A 32 4.06 -14.13 -11.46
CA GLY A 32 2.94 -13.95 -10.55
C GLY A 32 2.44 -12.50 -10.54
N ALA A 33 3.36 -11.53 -10.61
CA ALA A 33 3.05 -10.10 -10.65
C ALA A 33 2.28 -9.69 -11.91
N ARG A 34 2.36 -10.43 -13.02
CA ARG A 34 1.61 -10.15 -14.26
C ARG A 34 0.09 -10.22 -14.09
N SER A 35 -0.39 -10.99 -13.11
CA SER A 35 -1.82 -11.12 -12.82
C SER A 35 -2.38 -9.89 -12.10
N ILE A 36 -1.51 -9.08 -11.49
CA ILE A 36 -1.86 -7.95 -10.63
C ILE A 36 -1.49 -6.62 -11.28
N PHE A 37 -0.31 -6.56 -11.92
CA PHE A 37 0.22 -5.35 -12.53
C PHE A 37 0.11 -5.39 -14.05
N LYS A 38 -0.12 -4.21 -14.63
CA LYS A 38 -0.01 -3.97 -16.07
C LYS A 38 1.42 -3.46 -16.34
N PRO A 39 2.36 -4.30 -16.80
CA PRO A 39 3.75 -3.88 -16.98
C PRO A 39 3.85 -2.86 -18.11
N ILE A 40 4.53 -1.74 -17.85
CA ILE A 40 4.97 -0.79 -18.87
C ILE A 40 6.49 -0.82 -18.86
N ILE A 41 7.08 -1.21 -19.99
CA ILE A 41 8.54 -1.36 -20.11
C ILE A 41 9.03 -0.39 -21.16
N LEU A 42 10.03 0.40 -20.79
CA LEU A 42 10.67 1.38 -21.67
C LEU A 42 12.11 0.96 -21.92
N ILE A 43 12.52 0.89 -23.18
CA ILE A 43 13.90 0.59 -23.57
C ILE A 43 14.42 1.73 -24.43
N SER A 44 15.58 2.28 -24.05
CA SER A 44 16.31 3.25 -24.87
C SER A 44 17.09 2.56 -25.98
N GLY A 45 17.04 3.13 -27.18
CA GLY A 45 17.89 2.75 -28.30
C GLY A 45 19.38 2.99 -28.05
N ASP A 46 19.74 3.85 -27.08
CA ASP A 46 21.14 4.18 -26.76
C ASP A 46 21.88 2.99 -26.13
N ASN A 47 21.16 2.10 -25.43
CA ASN A 47 21.75 0.95 -24.75
C ASN A 47 20.77 -0.24 -24.69
N VAL A 48 20.49 -0.84 -25.85
CA VAL A 48 19.60 -2.00 -25.95
C VAL A 48 20.21 -3.23 -25.25
N THR A 49 21.54 -3.38 -25.21
CA THR A 49 22.18 -4.53 -24.57
C THR A 49 21.91 -4.58 -23.07
N ALA A 50 21.90 -3.43 -22.38
CA ALA A 50 21.55 -3.37 -20.95
C ALA A 50 20.12 -3.83 -20.65
N SER A 51 19.23 -3.80 -21.65
CA SER A 51 17.83 -4.23 -21.49
C SER A 51 17.61 -5.74 -21.64
N GLN A 52 18.64 -6.52 -21.99
CA GLN A 52 18.53 -7.97 -22.20
C GLN A 52 18.00 -8.70 -20.96
N GLN A 53 18.43 -8.30 -19.77
CA GLN A 53 17.95 -8.87 -18.51
C GLN A 53 16.45 -8.56 -18.25
N ILE A 54 15.95 -7.40 -18.68
CA ILE A 54 14.52 -7.06 -18.61
C ILE A 54 13.72 -7.92 -19.59
N LEU A 55 14.23 -8.11 -20.80
CA LEU A 55 13.60 -8.97 -21.81
C LEU A 55 13.58 -10.44 -21.36
N ALA A 56 14.63 -10.88 -20.67
CA ALA A 56 14.74 -12.22 -20.09
C ALA A 56 13.85 -12.40 -18.85
N ALA A 57 13.50 -11.32 -18.15
CA ALA A 57 12.60 -11.39 -17.03
C ALA A 57 11.24 -11.95 -17.48
N ASP A 58 10.68 -12.89 -16.72
CA ASP A 58 9.35 -13.44 -16.94
C ASP A 58 8.25 -12.42 -16.58
N ILE A 59 8.40 -11.17 -17.01
CA ILE A 59 7.37 -10.14 -17.01
C ILE A 59 6.72 -9.95 -18.38
N ILE A 60 7.44 -10.22 -19.48
CA ILE A 60 6.92 -10.21 -20.86
C ILE A 60 6.60 -11.64 -21.30
N PRO A 61 5.42 -11.94 -21.88
CA PRO A 61 5.13 -13.24 -22.47
C PRO A 61 6.19 -13.65 -23.49
N GLY A 62 6.59 -14.93 -23.47
CA GLY A 62 7.70 -15.43 -24.27
C GLY A 62 7.52 -15.19 -25.77
N ASP A 63 6.27 -15.28 -26.26
CA ASP A 63 5.87 -15.01 -27.65
C ASP A 63 5.95 -13.52 -28.04
N LYS A 64 5.97 -12.62 -27.06
CA LYS A 64 6.09 -11.16 -27.26
C LYS A 64 7.48 -10.62 -26.96
N ARG A 65 8.43 -11.48 -26.59
CA ARG A 65 9.83 -11.08 -26.38
C ARG A 65 10.48 -10.79 -27.72
N LEU A 66 10.88 -9.54 -27.91
CA LEU A 66 11.67 -9.12 -29.05
C LEU A 66 13.16 -9.27 -28.73
N ASN A 67 13.96 -9.59 -29.75
CA ASN A 67 15.41 -9.56 -29.62
C ASN A 67 15.96 -8.12 -29.72
N SER A 68 17.24 -7.93 -29.37
CA SER A 68 17.89 -6.62 -29.37
C SER A 68 17.82 -5.92 -30.73
N THR A 69 17.90 -6.65 -31.85
CA THR A 69 17.82 -6.08 -33.20
C THR A 69 16.42 -5.54 -33.52
N GLN A 70 15.37 -6.29 -33.15
CA GLN A 70 13.98 -5.88 -33.32
C GLN A 70 13.64 -4.67 -32.44
N ILE A 71 14.11 -4.65 -31.19
CA ILE A 71 13.97 -3.49 -30.30
C ILE A 71 14.68 -2.27 -30.88
N ALA A 72 15.92 -2.42 -31.35
CA ALA A 72 16.65 -1.32 -31.98
C ALA A 72 15.92 -0.78 -33.23
N ALA A 73 15.36 -1.66 -34.06
CA ALA A 73 14.55 -1.26 -35.21
C ALA A 73 13.27 -0.50 -34.80
N LEU A 74 12.67 -0.88 -33.67
CA LEU A 74 11.51 -0.19 -33.12
C LEU A 74 11.87 1.18 -32.53
N CYS A 75 12.97 1.28 -31.79
CA CYS A 75 13.49 2.56 -31.28
C CYS A 75 13.78 3.54 -32.43
N LYS A 76 14.32 3.08 -33.56
CA LYS A 76 14.56 3.92 -34.74
C LYS A 76 13.28 4.50 -35.35
N LYS A 77 12.13 3.85 -35.15
CA LYS A 77 10.82 4.36 -35.60
C LYS A 77 10.20 5.37 -34.62
N SER A 78 10.75 5.47 -33.41
CA SER A 78 10.30 6.40 -32.38
C SER A 78 10.94 7.78 -32.58
N THR A 79 10.17 8.83 -32.32
CA THR A 79 10.66 10.22 -32.34
C THR A 79 11.63 10.52 -31.20
N VAL A 80 11.65 9.69 -30.14
CA VAL A 80 12.46 9.86 -28.94
C VAL A 80 13.46 8.70 -28.73
N ASN A 81 13.74 7.93 -29.79
CA ASN A 81 14.66 6.78 -29.76
C ASN A 81 14.34 5.75 -28.66
N ARG A 82 13.05 5.50 -28.38
CA ARG A 82 12.61 4.56 -27.34
C ARG A 82 11.54 3.60 -27.84
N ALA A 83 11.57 2.37 -27.31
CA ALA A 83 10.53 1.36 -27.48
C ALA A 83 9.73 1.24 -26.19
N VAL A 84 8.41 1.02 -26.31
CA VAL A 84 7.52 0.78 -25.17
C VAL A 84 6.77 -0.53 -25.35
N PHE A 85 6.77 -1.38 -24.33
CA PHE A 85 5.85 -2.51 -24.23
C PHE A 85 4.68 -2.13 -23.33
N HIS A 86 3.46 -2.39 -23.79
CA HIS A 86 2.24 -2.10 -23.03
C HIS A 86 1.53 -3.39 -22.62
N GLY A 87 1.66 -3.78 -21.36
CA GLY A 87 1.19 -5.08 -20.85
C GLY A 87 -0.31 -5.35 -21.00
N ALA A 88 -1.15 -4.32 -21.01
CA ALA A 88 -2.60 -4.52 -21.23
C ALA A 88 -2.95 -4.77 -22.70
N LEU A 89 -2.13 -4.27 -23.64
CA LEU A 89 -2.28 -4.52 -25.08
C LEU A 89 -1.44 -5.72 -25.52
N ASN A 90 -0.51 -6.14 -24.66
CA ASN A 90 0.44 -7.21 -24.89
C ASN A 90 1.25 -7.03 -26.19
N GLU A 91 1.68 -5.80 -26.45
CA GLU A 91 2.31 -5.40 -27.70
C GLU A 91 3.37 -4.31 -27.50
N TRP A 92 4.31 -4.25 -28.45
CA TRP A 92 5.39 -3.29 -28.53
C TRP A 92 5.06 -2.16 -29.51
N PHE A 93 5.36 -0.93 -29.09
CA PHE A 93 5.15 0.26 -29.89
C PHE A 93 6.41 1.12 -29.94
N PRO A 94 6.64 1.86 -31.04
CA PRO A 94 7.58 2.97 -31.01
C PRO A 94 7.02 4.05 -30.07
N MET A 95 7.85 4.56 -29.16
CA MET A 95 7.39 5.55 -28.19
C MET A 95 7.13 6.91 -28.89
N PRO A 96 5.96 7.53 -28.71
CA PRO A 96 5.73 8.89 -29.19
C PRO A 96 6.41 9.92 -28.27
N GLU A 97 6.62 11.14 -28.76
CA GLU A 97 7.01 12.27 -27.90
C GLU A 97 5.84 12.62 -26.98
N LEU A 98 6.09 12.61 -25.67
CA LEU A 98 5.08 12.92 -24.66
C LEU A 98 5.20 14.37 -24.20
N PRO A 99 4.09 15.02 -23.80
CA PRO A 99 4.14 16.35 -23.21
C PRO A 99 5.09 16.39 -22.01
N ASN A 100 6.00 17.36 -22.00
CA ASN A 100 6.92 17.53 -20.89
C ASN A 100 6.20 18.19 -19.70
N LEU A 101 6.23 17.53 -18.55
CA LEU A 101 5.63 18.02 -17.30
C LEU A 101 6.66 18.33 -16.21
N SER A 102 7.96 18.26 -16.52
CA SER A 102 9.05 18.44 -15.54
C SER A 102 9.96 19.65 -15.81
N GLY A 103 9.73 20.41 -16.89
CA GLY A 103 10.55 21.56 -17.28
C GLY A 103 11.94 21.22 -17.81
N TYR A 104 12.30 19.94 -17.80
CA TYR A 104 13.53 19.42 -18.38
C TYR A 104 13.18 18.34 -19.38
N ASN A 105 13.54 18.55 -20.65
CA ASN A 105 13.39 17.58 -21.71
C ASN A 105 14.52 16.56 -21.62
N ARG A 106 14.20 15.37 -21.10
CA ARG A 106 15.18 14.28 -20.94
C ARG A 106 15.61 13.66 -22.27
N ASP A 107 14.77 13.74 -23.30
CA ASP A 107 15.08 13.20 -24.63
C ASP A 107 16.09 14.08 -25.35
N LYS A 108 15.92 15.41 -25.26
CA LYS A 108 16.81 16.40 -25.88
C LYS A 108 17.90 16.92 -24.95
N ARG A 109 17.86 16.54 -23.67
CA ARG A 109 18.78 16.98 -22.59
C ARG A 109 18.85 18.50 -22.44
N GLU A 110 17.70 19.16 -22.50
CA GLU A 110 17.59 20.63 -22.47
C GLU A 110 16.55 21.09 -21.45
N PHE A 111 16.78 22.27 -20.86
CA PHE A 111 15.78 22.94 -20.03
C PHE A 111 14.77 23.68 -20.93
N ILE A 112 13.50 23.59 -20.58
CA ILE A 112 12.42 24.24 -21.34
C ILE A 112 12.28 25.67 -20.80
N ASN A 113 12.67 26.65 -21.61
CA ASN A 113 12.54 28.06 -21.27
C ASN A 113 11.06 28.43 -21.03
N GLY A 114 10.81 29.14 -19.93
CA GLY A 114 9.45 29.56 -19.56
C GLY A 114 8.56 28.44 -19.03
N PHE A 115 9.13 27.26 -18.70
CA PHE A 115 8.37 26.23 -18.00
C PHE A 115 8.00 26.72 -16.60
N ASN A 116 6.74 27.08 -16.43
CA ASN A 116 6.14 27.29 -15.13
C ASN A 116 5.44 25.98 -14.76
N PRO A 117 5.95 25.19 -13.79
CA PRO A 117 5.24 24.01 -13.35
C PRO A 117 3.82 24.42 -12.99
N LYS A 118 2.81 23.74 -13.55
CA LYS A 118 1.46 23.85 -13.01
C LYS A 118 1.57 23.31 -11.60
N THR A 119 1.74 24.20 -10.63
CA THR A 119 1.50 23.93 -9.22
C THR A 119 0.05 23.47 -9.16
N LYS A 120 -0.18 22.16 -9.29
CA LYS A 120 -1.21 21.56 -8.45
C LYS A 120 -0.72 21.90 -7.06
N THR A 121 -1.43 22.86 -6.47
CA THR A 121 -1.06 23.57 -5.26
C THR A 121 -0.45 22.62 -4.26
N VAL A 122 0.53 23.10 -3.50
CA VAL A 122 1.14 22.39 -2.38
C VAL A 122 0.05 21.75 -1.48
N GLU A 123 -1.16 22.31 -1.45
CA GLU A 123 -2.39 21.74 -0.88
C GLU A 123 -2.70 20.28 -1.27
N ASN A 124 -2.45 19.85 -2.51
CA ASN A 124 -2.67 18.45 -2.93
C ASN A 124 -1.52 17.53 -2.50
N LEU A 125 -0.29 18.04 -2.42
CA LEU A 125 0.85 17.29 -1.90
C LEU A 125 0.74 17.14 -0.39
N GLU A 126 0.36 18.20 0.34
CA GLU A 126 0.01 18.15 1.75
C GLU A 126 -1.18 17.22 1.98
N GLN A 127 -2.21 17.21 1.12
CA GLN A 127 -3.29 16.21 1.21
C GLN A 127 -2.80 14.78 0.92
N MET A 128 -1.87 14.56 -0.01
CA MET A 128 -1.28 13.24 -0.29
C MET A 128 -0.30 12.78 0.80
N PHE A 129 0.46 13.70 1.40
CA PHE A 129 1.30 13.46 2.57
C PHE A 129 0.43 13.25 3.81
N ASN A 130 -0.68 13.96 3.98
CA ASN A 130 -1.66 13.68 5.03
C ASN A 130 -2.37 12.32 4.82
N LEU A 131 -2.59 11.88 3.57
CA LEU A 131 -3.04 10.52 3.25
C LEU A 131 -1.96 9.46 3.50
N GLY A 132 -0.68 9.80 3.32
CA GLY A 132 0.49 8.93 3.57
C GLY A 132 0.90 8.86 5.05
N GLU A 133 0.78 9.96 5.78
CA GLU A 133 0.87 10.05 7.23
C GLU A 133 -0.35 9.39 7.87
N GLN A 134 -1.53 9.36 7.26
CA GLN A 134 -2.61 8.46 7.70
C GLN A 134 -2.28 6.97 7.51
N ALA A 135 -1.35 6.61 6.60
CA ALA A 135 -0.96 5.23 6.34
C ALA A 135 0.36 4.80 7.02
N THR A 136 1.14 5.73 7.58
CA THR A 136 2.38 5.44 8.32
C THR A 136 2.48 6.10 9.70
N THR A 137 1.51 6.92 10.09
CA THR A 137 1.12 7.02 11.49
C THR A 137 0.43 5.70 11.79
N ILE A 138 1.05 4.86 12.62
CA ILE A 138 0.26 4.05 13.53
C ILE A 138 -0.62 5.09 14.22
N GLN A 139 -1.87 5.26 13.78
CA GLN A 139 -2.84 6.08 14.49
C GLN A 139 -2.70 5.70 15.97
N PRO A 140 -2.25 6.59 16.88
CA PRO A 140 -2.81 6.49 18.20
C PRO A 140 -4.30 6.66 17.98
N THR A 141 -5.06 5.69 18.49
CA THR A 141 -6.51 5.54 18.32
C THR A 141 -6.96 5.40 16.85
N ARG A 142 -7.08 4.18 16.30
CA ARG A 142 -8.34 3.44 16.50
C ARG A 142 -9.22 4.22 17.48
N GLU A 143 -10.20 4.97 16.99
CA GLU A 143 -11.48 4.85 17.67
C GLU A 143 -11.78 3.36 17.63
N THR A 144 -11.29 2.66 18.65
CA THR A 144 -11.85 1.44 19.14
C THR A 144 -13.28 1.85 19.40
N ASN A 145 -14.12 1.66 18.39
CA ASN A 145 -15.52 1.36 18.56
C ASN A 145 -15.57 0.08 19.41
N CYS A 146 -15.12 0.17 20.65
CA CYS A 146 -15.46 -0.71 21.71
C CYS A 146 -16.95 -0.56 21.83
N ASN A 147 -17.65 -1.66 21.61
CA ASN A 147 -19.09 -1.67 21.68
C ASN A 147 -19.49 -1.12 23.07
N PRO A 148 -20.27 -0.03 23.17
CA PRO A 148 -20.62 0.58 24.45
C PRO A 148 -21.26 -0.43 25.42
N GLN A 149 -22.03 -1.39 24.89
CA GLN A 149 -22.63 -2.46 25.69
C GLN A 149 -21.59 -3.37 26.36
N LEU A 150 -20.43 -3.56 25.73
CA LEU A 150 -19.34 -4.35 26.31
C LEU A 150 -18.64 -3.57 27.42
N LEU A 151 -18.43 -2.26 27.24
CA LEU A 151 -17.83 -1.39 28.25
C LEU A 151 -18.72 -1.31 29.49
N ASP A 152 -20.02 -1.03 29.29
CA ASP A 152 -21.00 -0.96 30.38
C ASP A 152 -21.06 -2.28 31.14
N CYS A 153 -21.07 -3.42 30.44
CA CYS A 153 -21.11 -4.74 31.07
C CYS A 153 -19.85 -5.06 31.91
N ILE A 154 -18.67 -4.59 31.48
CA ILE A 154 -17.43 -4.74 32.25
C ILE A 154 -17.47 -3.84 33.49
N VAL A 155 -17.87 -2.59 33.34
CA VAL A 155 -17.96 -1.61 34.43
C VAL A 155 -18.98 -2.06 35.48
N ASP A 156 -20.18 -2.47 35.08
CA ASP A 156 -21.21 -3.02 35.97
C ASP A 156 -20.69 -4.21 36.78
N LYS A 157 -19.90 -5.07 36.13
CA LYS A 157 -19.34 -6.23 36.81
C LYS A 157 -18.32 -5.82 37.86
N ILE A 158 -17.47 -4.83 37.58
CA ILE A 158 -16.44 -4.33 38.49
C ILE A 158 -17.08 -3.54 39.65
N ILE A 159 -18.03 -2.64 39.38
CA ILE A 159 -18.77 -1.88 40.40
C ILE A 159 -19.54 -2.78 41.36
N SER A 160 -20.08 -3.90 40.87
CA SER A 160 -20.82 -4.85 41.71
C SER A 160 -19.94 -5.69 42.64
N SER A 161 -18.62 -5.51 42.64
CA SER A 161 -17.67 -6.21 43.50
C SER A 161 -16.90 -5.24 44.38
N THR A 162 -16.74 -5.58 45.65
CA THR A 162 -15.86 -4.85 46.58
C THR A 162 -14.39 -5.30 46.50
N GLU A 163 -14.13 -6.43 45.84
CA GLU A 163 -12.79 -6.99 45.66
C GLU A 163 -12.34 -6.89 44.19
N PRO A 164 -11.01 -6.81 43.93
CA PRO A 164 -10.46 -6.83 42.58
C PRO A 164 -10.94 -8.02 41.76
N ILE A 165 -11.44 -7.76 40.56
CA ILE A 165 -12.00 -8.81 39.70
C ILE A 165 -10.94 -9.27 38.70
N THR A 166 -10.70 -10.58 38.65
CA THR A 166 -9.78 -11.17 37.69
C THR A 166 -10.33 -11.15 36.26
N TYR A 167 -9.43 -11.19 35.28
CA TYR A 167 -9.79 -11.26 33.86
C TYR A 167 -10.76 -12.41 33.54
N GLU A 168 -10.55 -13.60 34.12
CA GLU A 168 -11.41 -14.75 33.86
C GLU A 168 -12.81 -14.60 34.47
N ALA A 169 -12.95 -13.88 35.58
CA ALA A 169 -14.25 -13.53 36.15
C ALA A 169 -15.02 -12.55 35.25
N ILE A 170 -14.34 -11.54 34.68
CA ILE A 170 -14.91 -10.60 33.70
C ILE A 170 -15.34 -11.37 32.44
N ARG A 171 -14.47 -12.21 31.89
CA ARG A 171 -14.75 -13.03 30.71
C ARG A 171 -15.90 -14.01 30.95
N GLY A 172 -15.96 -14.64 32.11
CA GLY A 172 -17.05 -15.54 32.50
C GLY A 172 -18.40 -14.83 32.69
N HIS A 173 -18.39 -13.55 33.07
CA HIS A 173 -19.59 -12.72 33.09
C HIS A 173 -20.06 -12.38 31.67
N ILE A 174 -19.15 -11.90 30.81
CA ILE A 174 -19.46 -11.56 29.42
C ILE A 174 -19.96 -12.78 28.62
N LYS A 175 -19.40 -13.98 28.86
CA LYS A 175 -19.93 -15.22 28.24
C LYS A 175 -21.39 -15.49 28.55
N ARG A 176 -21.89 -15.04 29.71
CA ARG A 176 -23.29 -15.24 30.15
C ARG A 176 -24.21 -14.12 29.67
N THR A 177 -23.74 -12.88 29.63
CA THR A 177 -24.54 -11.70 29.29
C THR A 177 -24.47 -11.34 27.80
N LEU A 178 -23.29 -11.43 27.19
CA LEU A 178 -23.00 -11.06 25.80
C LEU A 178 -22.12 -12.13 25.11
N PRO A 179 -22.65 -13.34 24.85
CA PRO A 179 -21.87 -14.48 24.36
C PRO A 179 -21.14 -14.21 23.03
N ASN A 180 -21.74 -13.39 22.16
CA ASN A 180 -21.15 -13.02 20.87
C ASN A 180 -19.90 -12.11 21.00
N MET A 181 -19.68 -11.54 22.19
CA MET A 181 -18.58 -10.60 22.47
C MET A 181 -17.52 -11.18 23.41
N ALA A 182 -17.63 -12.46 23.77
CA ALA A 182 -16.72 -13.13 24.71
C ALA A 182 -15.34 -13.54 24.12
N LYS A 183 -14.93 -12.91 23.00
CA LYS A 183 -13.63 -13.13 22.37
C LYS A 183 -12.55 -12.44 23.19
N LYS A 184 -11.43 -13.13 23.43
CA LYS A 184 -10.35 -12.66 24.30
C LYS A 184 -9.84 -11.29 23.85
N GLU A 185 -9.65 -11.13 22.54
CA GLU A 185 -9.11 -9.92 21.92
C GLU A 185 -10.04 -8.71 22.11
N LEU A 186 -11.37 -8.92 22.13
CA LEU A 186 -12.33 -7.83 22.31
C LEU A 186 -12.37 -7.36 23.77
N ILE A 187 -12.24 -8.30 24.71
CA ILE A 187 -12.27 -8.00 26.15
C ILE A 187 -10.99 -7.29 26.57
N GLU A 188 -9.82 -7.76 26.11
CA GLU A 188 -8.54 -7.11 26.39
C GLU A 188 -8.52 -5.67 25.85
N VAL A 189 -9.01 -5.47 24.64
CA VAL A 189 -9.14 -4.13 24.05
C VAL A 189 -10.11 -3.26 24.87
N ALA A 190 -11.25 -3.79 25.31
CA ALA A 190 -12.21 -3.04 26.12
C ALA A 190 -11.64 -2.65 27.49
N ILE A 191 -10.94 -3.56 28.17
CA ILE A 191 -10.28 -3.30 29.45
C ILE A 191 -9.21 -2.21 29.29
N ASN A 192 -8.37 -2.30 28.25
CA ASN A 192 -7.34 -1.30 28.01
C ASN A 192 -7.94 0.10 27.76
N ASN A 193 -9.04 0.19 27.00
CA ASN A 193 -9.73 1.46 26.80
C ASN A 193 -10.27 2.04 28.12
N LEU A 194 -10.79 1.20 29.02
CA LEU A 194 -11.28 1.65 30.33
C LEU A 194 -10.14 2.11 31.26
N ILE A 195 -8.97 1.47 31.18
CA ILE A 195 -7.77 1.89 31.91
C ILE A 195 -7.22 3.22 31.36
N GLU A 196 -7.11 3.35 30.03
CA GLU A 196 -6.69 4.58 29.37
C GLU A 196 -7.64 5.75 29.64
N SER A 197 -8.92 5.46 29.84
CA SER A 197 -9.95 6.45 30.21
C SER A 197 -10.02 6.72 31.72
N GLU A 198 -9.12 6.12 32.51
CA GLU A 198 -9.06 6.25 33.98
C GLU A 198 -10.35 5.79 34.72
N ILE A 199 -11.20 4.99 34.08
CA ILE A 199 -12.46 4.48 34.67
C ILE A 199 -12.17 3.29 35.61
N ILE A 200 -11.17 2.47 35.25
CA ILE A 200 -10.73 1.32 36.04
C ILE A 200 -9.21 1.32 36.17
N GLN A 201 -8.71 0.68 37.21
CA GLN A 201 -7.29 0.46 37.48
C GLN A 201 -7.01 -1.00 37.82
N GLY A 202 -5.79 -1.45 37.54
CA GLY A 202 -5.32 -2.80 37.83
C GLY A 202 -4.71 -3.51 36.62
N ASP A 203 -4.35 -4.77 36.80
CA ASP A 203 -3.71 -5.59 35.77
C ASP A 203 -4.21 -7.05 35.82
N GLY A 204 -3.72 -7.87 34.89
CA GLY A 204 -4.11 -9.28 34.79
C GLY A 204 -3.73 -10.14 35.99
N GLU A 205 -2.79 -9.71 36.83
CA GLU A 205 -2.28 -10.46 37.99
C GLU A 205 -2.95 -10.01 39.29
N GLN A 206 -3.18 -8.71 39.47
CA GLN A 206 -3.76 -8.09 40.66
C GLN A 206 -5.29 -7.94 40.59
N GLY A 207 -5.87 -8.09 39.40
CA GLY A 207 -7.29 -7.89 39.15
C GLY A 207 -7.64 -6.41 38.92
N TYR A 208 -8.86 -6.17 38.46
CA TYR A 208 -9.35 -4.85 38.06
C TYR A 208 -10.34 -4.29 39.08
N THR A 209 -10.22 -3.01 39.39
CA THR A 209 -11.08 -2.23 40.28
C THR A 209 -11.46 -0.91 39.62
N THR A 210 -12.55 -0.27 40.03
CA THR A 210 -12.81 1.12 39.61
C THR A 210 -11.82 2.07 40.28
N THR A 211 -11.44 3.13 39.56
CA THR A 211 -10.62 4.23 40.11
C THR A 211 -11.36 5.01 41.18
#